data_AF-A0A7R9SEM0-F1
#
_entry.id   AF-A0A7R9SEM0-F1
#
_cell.length_a   1.000
_cell.length_b   1.000
_cell.length_c   1.000
_cell.angle_alpha   90.00
_cell.angle_beta   90.00
_cell.angle_gamma   90.00
#
_symmetry.space_group_name_H-M   'P 1'
#
loop_
_entity.id
_entity.type
_entity.pdbx_description
1 polymer ?
#
loop_
_entity_poly.entity_id
_entity_poly.type
_entity_poly.pdbx_seq_one_letter_code
_entity_poly.pdbx_strand_id
1 'polypeptide(L)'
;TLLRYRKSIIKWRETLPYPQNHMRNVARKACRQDYVFLTDIDIIPSDESAKHLTGFFSRSPIPCQKCIFIIPTYELEIGASFPANKSHLIQLVDRHQAQPFHQTIFIHNQYATNFTLWERDVREGQEHDDSIRVSHEVNNMEFYYEPFYVALDTVPEHDERFLGYGFTRNTQVY
;
A
#
# COMPACT_ATOMS: atom_id res chain seq x y z
N THR A 1 -20.66 -36.26 1.66
CA THR A 1 -20.41 -35.48 0.43
C THR A 1 -19.71 -34.18 0.82
N LEU A 2 -18.55 -33.91 0.22
CA LEU A 2 -17.63 -32.76 0.36
C LEU A 2 -17.03 -32.39 1.75
N LEU A 3 -17.71 -32.58 2.88
CA LEU A 3 -17.19 -32.13 4.19
C LEU A 3 -16.20 -33.09 4.88
N ARG A 4 -16.16 -34.37 4.49
CA ARG A 4 -15.23 -35.37 5.07
C ARG A 4 -13.81 -35.29 4.49
N TYR A 5 -13.64 -34.58 3.37
CA TYR A 5 -12.37 -34.38 2.66
C TYR A 5 -11.57 -33.16 3.16
N ARG A 6 -12.05 -32.47 4.21
CA ARG A 6 -11.42 -31.24 4.74
C ARG A 6 -10.22 -31.48 5.66
N LYS A 7 -10.18 -32.58 6.42
CA LYS A 7 -9.11 -32.76 7.45
C LYS A 7 -7.73 -33.03 6.84
N SER A 8 -7.65 -33.81 5.75
CA SER A 8 -6.38 -34.07 5.05
C SER A 8 -5.87 -32.83 4.30
N ILE A 9 -6.77 -32.05 3.69
CA ILE A 9 -6.43 -30.78 3.02
C ILE A 9 -5.95 -29.73 4.04
N ILE A 10 -6.58 -29.63 5.21
CA ILE A 10 -6.15 -28.72 6.28
C ILE A 10 -4.75 -29.08 6.76
N LYS A 11 -4.47 -30.38 7.00
CA LYS A 11 -3.14 -30.86 7.38
C LYS A 11 -2.08 -30.58 6.30
N TRP A 12 -2.45 -30.66 5.02
CA TRP A 12 -1.55 -30.35 3.91
C TRP A 12 -1.29 -28.83 3.77
N ARG A 13 -2.31 -27.99 4.03
CA ARG A 13 -2.19 -26.52 4.12
C ARG A 13 -1.31 -26.06 5.28
N GLU A 14 -1.31 -26.78 6.41
CA GLU A 14 -0.39 -26.50 7.53
C GLU A 14 1.06 -26.85 7.17
N THR A 15 1.29 -27.84 6.31
CA THR A 15 2.64 -28.27 5.89
C THR A 15 3.24 -27.46 4.73
N LEU A 16 2.40 -26.76 3.95
CA LEU A 16 2.84 -25.94 2.84
C LEU A 16 2.19 -24.55 2.94
N PRO A 17 2.91 -23.55 3.46
CA PRO A 17 2.42 -22.18 3.51
C PRO A 17 2.16 -21.70 2.08
N TYR A 18 1.12 -20.88 1.92
CA TYR A 18 0.81 -20.26 0.63
C TYR A 18 2.05 -19.48 0.14
N PRO A 19 2.50 -19.62 -1.12
CA PRO A 19 3.76 -19.03 -1.56
C PRO A 19 3.57 -17.55 -1.93
N GLN A 20 3.22 -16.69 -0.97
CA GLN A 20 2.77 -15.32 -1.27
C GLN A 20 3.80 -14.49 -2.02
N ASN A 21 5.09 -14.60 -1.67
CA ASN A 21 6.15 -13.81 -2.30
C ASN A 21 6.45 -14.29 -3.71
N HIS A 22 6.43 -15.62 -3.94
CA HIS A 22 6.52 -16.18 -5.29
C HIS A 22 5.39 -15.67 -6.19
N MET A 23 4.15 -15.71 -5.70
CA MET A 23 2.99 -15.23 -6.45
C MET A 23 3.08 -13.72 -6.74
N ARG A 24 3.59 -12.91 -5.80
CA ARG A 24 3.85 -11.48 -6.01
C ARG A 24 4.91 -11.26 -7.09
N ASN A 25 6.00 -12.00 -7.08
CA ASN A 25 7.05 -11.91 -8.09
C ASN A 25 6.53 -12.27 -9.48
N VAL A 26 5.78 -13.38 -9.61
CA VAL A 26 5.15 -13.80 -10.86
C VAL A 26 4.17 -12.73 -11.38
N ALA A 27 3.31 -12.22 -10.52
CA ALA A 27 2.34 -11.18 -10.89
C ALA A 27 3.03 -9.90 -11.36
N ARG A 28 4.04 -9.43 -10.61
CA ARG A 28 4.81 -8.23 -10.95
C ARG A 28 5.51 -8.37 -12.30
N LYS A 29 6.17 -9.51 -12.57
CA LYS A 29 6.84 -9.77 -13.86
C LYS A 29 5.88 -9.95 -15.04
N ALA A 30 4.61 -10.24 -14.77
CA ALA A 30 3.58 -10.31 -15.79
C ALA A 30 2.97 -8.94 -16.13
N CYS A 31 3.19 -7.90 -15.31
CA CYS A 31 2.76 -6.54 -15.61
C CYS A 31 3.51 -5.99 -16.83
N ARG A 32 2.78 -5.31 -17.73
CA ARG A 32 3.37 -4.75 -18.96
C ARG A 32 3.76 -3.27 -18.83
N GLN A 33 3.35 -2.64 -17.73
CA GLN A 33 3.61 -1.24 -17.43
C GLN A 33 4.92 -1.11 -16.67
N ASP A 34 5.62 0.01 -16.86
CA ASP A 34 6.89 0.29 -16.17
C ASP A 34 6.67 0.39 -14.65
N TYR A 35 5.55 0.97 -14.24
CA TYR A 35 5.16 1.15 -12.85
C TYR A 35 4.14 0.10 -12.40
N VAL A 36 4.40 -0.52 -11.26
CA VAL A 36 3.55 -1.52 -10.62
C VAL A 36 3.10 -1.01 -9.26
N PHE A 37 1.81 -1.11 -8.96
CA PHE A 37 1.25 -0.81 -7.65
C PHE A 37 1.16 -2.09 -6.81
N LEU A 38 1.98 -2.18 -5.77
CA LEU A 38 1.94 -3.31 -4.84
C LEU A 38 0.88 -3.06 -3.76
N THR A 39 -0.20 -3.83 -3.83
CA THR A 39 -1.34 -3.72 -2.91
C THR A 39 -1.90 -5.07 -2.48
N ASP A 40 -2.63 -5.09 -1.37
CA ASP A 40 -3.36 -6.26 -0.89
C ASP A 40 -4.78 -6.30 -1.48
N ILE A 41 -5.39 -7.49 -1.53
CA ILE A 41 -6.67 -7.74 -2.21
C ILE A 41 -7.87 -7.03 -1.56
N ASP A 42 -7.74 -6.67 -0.29
CA ASP A 42 -8.74 -6.00 0.54
C ASP A 42 -8.57 -4.48 0.56
N ILE A 43 -7.57 -3.94 -0.15
CA ILE A 43 -7.38 -2.50 -0.30
C ILE A 43 -8.13 -2.00 -1.53
N ILE A 44 -8.93 -0.97 -1.33
CA ILE A 44 -9.70 -0.31 -2.39
C ILE A 44 -8.96 0.97 -2.78
N PRO A 45 -8.41 1.06 -4.00
CA PRO A 45 -7.79 2.29 -4.48
C PRO A 45 -8.80 3.42 -4.60
N SER A 46 -8.34 4.66 -4.48
CA SER A 46 -9.16 5.84 -4.73
C SER A 46 -9.68 5.88 -6.17
N ASP A 47 -10.81 6.54 -6.37
CA ASP A 47 -11.42 6.75 -7.69
C ASP A 47 -10.41 7.35 -8.67
N GLU A 48 -10.38 6.81 -9.89
CA GLU A 48 -9.48 7.24 -10.98
C GLU A 48 -7.97 7.23 -10.62
N SER A 49 -7.56 6.56 -9.54
CA SER A 49 -6.17 6.53 -9.06
C SER A 49 -5.17 6.10 -10.13
N ALA A 50 -5.48 5.06 -10.91
CA ALA A 50 -4.64 4.61 -12.01
C ALA A 50 -4.41 5.70 -13.07
N LYS A 51 -5.45 6.47 -13.41
CA LYS A 51 -5.37 7.58 -14.38
C LYS A 51 -4.54 8.73 -13.81
N HIS A 52 -4.77 9.11 -12.56
CA HIS A 52 -4.01 10.18 -11.91
C HIS A 52 -2.53 9.82 -11.76
N LEU A 53 -2.21 8.58 -11.35
CA LEU A 53 -0.85 8.08 -11.25
C LEU A 53 -0.16 8.03 -12.62
N THR A 54 -0.84 7.54 -13.66
CA THR A 54 -0.30 7.55 -15.02
C THR A 54 0.02 8.97 -15.49
N GLY A 55 -0.87 9.93 -15.22
CA GLY A 55 -0.65 11.34 -15.53
C GLY A 55 0.49 11.97 -14.73
N PHE A 56 0.70 11.56 -13.48
CA PHE A 56 1.84 11.97 -12.65
C PHE A 56 3.16 11.48 -13.24
N PHE A 57 3.28 10.18 -13.52
CA PHE A 57 4.49 9.58 -14.08
C PHE A 57 4.82 10.06 -15.50
N SER A 58 3.81 10.43 -16.29
CA SER A 58 4.03 10.95 -17.65
C SER A 58 4.56 12.39 -17.67
N ARG A 59 4.22 13.20 -16.66
CA ARG A 59 4.57 14.64 -16.61
C ARG A 59 5.91 14.91 -15.94
N SER A 60 6.36 14.01 -15.07
CA SER A 60 7.57 14.18 -14.29
C SER A 60 8.50 12.99 -14.47
N PRO A 61 9.59 13.12 -15.23
CA PRO A 61 10.65 12.12 -15.18
C PRO A 61 11.21 12.13 -13.76
N ILE A 62 10.87 11.10 -12.99
CA ILE A 62 11.37 10.97 -11.61
C ILE A 62 12.86 10.66 -11.71
N PRO A 63 13.75 11.52 -11.18
CA PRO A 63 15.18 11.38 -11.34
C PRO A 63 15.79 10.25 -10.51
N CYS A 64 14.97 9.49 -9.78
CA CYS A 64 15.42 8.48 -8.83
C CYS A 64 15.05 7.06 -9.28
N GLN A 65 16.05 6.31 -9.74
CA GLN A 65 15.89 4.91 -10.17
C GLN A 65 15.67 3.93 -9.00
N LYS A 66 15.98 4.34 -7.77
CA LYS A 66 15.84 3.54 -6.55
C LYS A 66 14.74 4.03 -5.61
N CYS A 67 13.84 4.88 -6.13
CA CYS A 67 12.75 5.41 -5.33
C CYS A 67 11.47 4.63 -5.62
N ILE A 68 10.65 4.52 -4.57
CA ILE A 68 9.28 4.04 -4.63
C ILE A 68 8.36 5.16 -4.14
N PHE A 69 7.10 5.10 -4.55
CA PHE A 69 6.07 6.08 -4.20
C PHE A 69 5.07 5.44 -3.24
N ILE A 70 5.14 5.82 -1.98
CA ILE A 70 4.21 5.33 -0.96
C ILE A 70 2.83 5.93 -1.18
N ILE A 71 1.79 5.10 -1.09
CA ILE A 71 0.38 5.47 -1.15
C ILE A 71 -0.18 5.42 0.28
N PRO A 72 -0.43 6.58 0.93
CA PRO A 72 -1.06 6.60 2.24
C PRO A 72 -2.41 5.92 2.21
N THR A 73 -2.61 4.97 3.13
CA THR A 73 -3.78 4.10 3.15
C THR A 73 -4.46 4.21 4.51
N TYR A 74 -5.79 4.23 4.50
CA TYR A 74 -6.63 4.45 5.67
C TYR A 74 -7.68 3.34 5.81
N GLU A 75 -7.99 3.00 7.04
CA GLU A 75 -9.16 2.21 7.42
C GLU A 75 -10.34 3.13 7.63
N LEU A 76 -11.52 2.68 7.21
CA LEU A 76 -12.78 3.39 7.41
C LEU A 76 -13.64 2.65 8.44
N GLU A 77 -14.40 3.42 9.21
CA GLU A 77 -15.44 2.88 10.08
C GLU A 77 -16.49 2.11 9.27
N ILE A 78 -17.01 1.02 9.84
CA ILE A 78 -18.05 0.22 9.21
C ILE A 78 -19.27 1.10 8.94
N GLY A 79 -19.66 1.20 7.66
CA GLY A 79 -20.81 1.99 7.21
C GLY A 79 -20.47 3.41 6.74
N ALA A 80 -19.22 3.87 6.93
CA ALA A 80 -18.76 5.08 6.27
C ALA A 80 -18.67 4.86 4.75
N SER A 81 -19.05 5.88 3.98
CA SER A 81 -18.87 5.85 2.53
C SER A 81 -17.40 6.05 2.15
N PHE A 82 -16.95 5.38 1.09
CA PHE A 82 -15.61 5.62 0.55
C PHE A 82 -15.45 7.09 0.14
N PRO A 83 -14.32 7.73 0.51
CA PRO A 83 -14.09 9.12 0.18
C PRO A 83 -13.73 9.29 -1.30
N ALA A 84 -14.41 10.21 -1.97
CA ALA A 84 -14.18 10.53 -3.38
C ALA A 84 -12.83 11.25 -3.63
N ASN A 85 -12.33 11.97 -2.62
CA ASN A 85 -11.07 12.71 -2.70
C ASN A 85 -10.41 12.83 -1.32
N LYS A 86 -9.19 13.36 -1.32
CA LYS A 86 -8.38 13.50 -0.11
C LYS A 86 -9.05 14.43 0.90
N SER A 87 -9.65 15.55 0.48
CA SER A 87 -10.37 16.45 1.40
C SER A 87 -11.49 15.72 2.15
N HIS A 88 -12.29 14.89 1.47
CA HIS A 88 -13.35 14.10 2.11
C HIS A 88 -12.76 13.05 3.07
N LEU A 89 -11.66 12.39 2.70
CA LEU A 89 -10.96 11.48 3.61
C LEU A 89 -10.52 12.19 4.90
N ILE A 90 -9.95 13.39 4.81
CA ILE A 90 -9.50 14.14 6.00
C ILE A 90 -10.70 14.54 6.88
N GLN A 91 -11.85 14.86 6.28
CA GLN A 91 -13.08 15.09 7.05
C GLN A 91 -13.53 13.85 7.82
N LEU A 92 -13.37 12.64 7.26
CA LEU A 92 -13.65 11.39 7.97
C LEU A 92 -12.65 11.17 9.12
N VAL A 93 -11.38 11.48 8.92
CA VAL A 93 -10.35 11.44 9.98
C VAL A 93 -10.73 12.36 11.13
N ASP A 94 -11.13 13.60 10.84
CA ASP A 94 -11.53 14.58 11.87
C ASP A 94 -12.76 14.12 12.67
N ARG A 95 -13.66 13.38 12.03
CA ARG A 95 -14.84 12.77 12.66
C ARG A 95 -14.54 11.43 13.35
N HIS A 96 -13.29 11.00 13.37
CA HIS A 96 -12.86 9.70 13.91
C HIS A 96 -13.51 8.50 13.18
N GLN A 97 -13.87 8.68 11.91
CA GLN A 97 -14.46 7.66 11.04
C GLN A 97 -13.45 7.09 10.04
N ALA A 98 -12.22 7.61 10.03
CA ALA A 98 -11.10 7.07 9.29
C ALA A 98 -9.82 7.20 10.10
N GLN A 99 -8.90 6.26 9.91
CA GLN A 99 -7.58 6.30 10.55
C GLN A 99 -6.52 5.66 9.64
N PRO A 100 -5.23 6.03 9.76
CA PRO A 100 -4.15 5.31 9.11
C PRO A 100 -4.26 3.79 9.28
N PHE A 101 -3.98 3.07 8.21
CA PHE A 101 -4.10 1.61 8.16
C PHE A 101 -3.29 0.94 9.27
N HIS A 102 -3.92 0.01 9.98
CA HIS A 102 -3.39 -0.69 11.15
C HIS A 102 -2.94 0.19 12.33
N GLN A 103 -3.34 1.46 12.41
CA GLN A 103 -2.90 2.37 13.47
C GLN A 103 -3.15 1.81 14.88
N THR A 104 -4.32 1.19 15.11
CA THR A 104 -4.69 0.64 16.43
C THR A 104 -4.08 -0.74 16.69
N ILE A 105 -4.01 -1.59 15.68
CA ILE A 105 -3.63 -3.01 15.86
C ILE A 105 -2.12 -3.23 15.76
N PHE A 106 -1.44 -2.46 14.91
CA PHE A 106 0.00 -2.60 14.67
C PHE A 106 0.61 -1.34 14.03
N ILE A 107 0.84 -0.33 14.86
CA ILE A 107 1.31 1.00 14.42
C ILE A 107 2.63 0.96 13.62
N HIS A 108 3.55 0.06 13.95
CA HIS A 108 4.86 -0.06 13.27
C HIS A 108 4.74 -0.34 11.76
N ASN A 109 3.63 -0.93 11.31
CA ASN A 109 3.43 -1.30 9.91
C ASN A 109 3.50 -0.11 8.95
N GLN A 110 2.99 1.05 9.37
CA GLN A 110 2.92 2.26 8.54
C GLN A 110 3.69 3.44 9.16
N TYR A 111 4.43 3.22 10.24
CA TYR A 111 4.95 4.28 11.11
C TYR A 111 5.95 5.22 10.44
N ALA A 112 6.71 4.76 9.43
CA ALA A 112 7.63 5.64 8.70
C ALA A 112 6.90 6.68 7.82
N THR A 113 5.64 6.43 7.47
CA THR A 113 4.82 7.41 6.74
C THR A 113 4.37 8.52 7.68
N ASN A 114 4.74 9.77 7.40
CA ASN A 114 4.27 10.91 8.19
C ASN A 114 2.87 11.34 7.72
N PHE A 115 1.83 10.70 8.27
CA PHE A 115 0.44 11.00 7.95
C PHE A 115 0.07 12.44 8.28
N THR A 116 0.48 12.98 9.43
CA THR A 116 0.22 14.39 9.80
C THR A 116 0.75 15.37 8.75
N LEU A 117 1.97 15.13 8.25
CA LEU A 117 2.57 15.95 7.20
C LEU A 117 1.86 15.76 5.85
N TRP A 118 1.41 14.54 5.55
CA TRP A 118 0.63 14.26 4.35
C TRP A 118 -0.73 14.96 4.38
N GLU A 119 -1.41 15.02 5.52
CA GLU A 119 -2.73 15.67 5.67
C GLU A 119 -2.66 17.21 5.67
N ARG A 120 -1.47 17.78 5.92
CA ARG A 120 -1.29 19.20 6.19
C ARG A 120 -1.76 20.11 5.05
N ASP A 121 -1.54 19.73 3.80
CA ASP A 121 -1.93 20.56 2.65
C ASP A 121 -3.45 20.78 2.56
N VAL A 122 -4.25 19.77 2.90
CA VAL A 122 -5.71 19.90 3.04
C VAL A 122 -6.05 20.81 4.23
N ARG A 123 -5.42 20.55 5.39
CA ARG A 123 -5.70 21.28 6.64
C ARG A 123 -5.36 22.77 6.55
N GLU A 124 -4.36 23.15 5.74
CA GLU A 124 -3.93 24.53 5.50
C GLU A 124 -4.62 25.17 4.28
N GLY A 125 -5.57 24.48 3.64
CA GLY A 125 -6.25 24.97 2.44
C GLY A 125 -5.34 25.14 1.22
N GLN A 126 -4.22 24.43 1.19
CA GLN A 126 -3.20 24.41 0.12
C GLN A 126 -3.41 23.23 -0.84
N GLU A 127 -4.57 22.58 -0.80
CA GLU A 127 -4.94 21.54 -1.76
C GLU A 127 -5.23 22.19 -3.13
N HIS A 128 -4.17 22.42 -3.90
CA HIS A 128 -4.26 22.95 -5.25
C HIS A 128 -4.46 21.86 -6.31
N ASP A 129 -5.66 21.82 -6.89
CA ASP A 129 -6.04 20.96 -8.03
C ASP A 129 -6.03 19.45 -7.70
N ASP A 130 -6.71 18.63 -8.50
CA ASP A 130 -6.71 17.15 -8.38
C ASP A 130 -5.35 16.53 -8.82
N SER A 131 -4.29 17.33 -8.79
CA SER A 131 -2.95 16.96 -9.24
C SER A 131 -2.17 16.24 -8.15
N ILE A 132 -1.72 15.01 -8.44
CA ILE A 132 -0.83 14.25 -7.56
C ILE A 132 0.50 15.00 -7.38
N ARG A 133 0.94 15.09 -6.12
CA ARG A 133 2.26 15.63 -5.73
C ARG A 133 2.89 14.73 -4.67
N VAL A 134 4.23 14.73 -4.62
CA VAL A 134 4.96 14.10 -3.51
C VAL A 134 4.86 15.01 -2.29
N SER A 135 4.40 14.46 -1.16
CA SER A 135 4.28 15.22 0.09
C SER A 135 5.62 15.38 0.81
N HIS A 136 6.36 14.30 0.98
CA HIS A 136 7.64 14.26 1.68
C HIS A 136 8.42 12.99 1.33
N GLU A 137 9.71 12.99 1.63
CA GLU A 137 10.55 11.80 1.55
C GLU A 137 10.50 11.03 2.88
N VAL A 138 10.43 9.70 2.78
CA VAL A 138 10.54 8.79 3.93
C VAL A 138 11.96 8.24 3.94
N ASN A 139 12.81 8.79 4.81
CA ASN A 139 14.25 8.50 4.86
C ASN A 139 14.67 7.70 6.10
N ASN A 140 13.75 7.47 7.04
CA ASN A 140 14.00 6.70 8.25
C ASN A 140 13.72 5.21 8.02
N MET A 141 14.59 4.37 8.56
CA MET A 141 14.33 2.94 8.65
C MET A 141 13.43 2.66 9.85
N GLU A 142 12.28 2.06 9.59
CA GLU A 142 11.38 1.52 10.59
C GLU A 142 11.24 0.00 10.39
N PHE A 143 11.49 -0.73 11.47
CA PHE A 143 11.34 -2.18 11.46
C PHE A 143 9.85 -2.54 11.35
N TYR A 144 9.52 -3.50 10.48
CA TYR A 144 8.15 -3.89 10.11
C TYR A 144 7.37 -2.91 9.22
N TYR A 145 8.01 -1.88 8.68
CA TYR A 145 7.35 -0.99 7.73
C TYR A 145 6.95 -1.73 6.45
N GLU A 146 5.65 -1.85 6.19
CA GLU A 146 5.08 -2.52 5.02
C GLU A 146 4.12 -1.57 4.27
N PRO A 147 4.63 -0.50 3.63
CA PRO A 147 3.79 0.44 2.92
C PRO A 147 3.12 -0.19 1.70
N PHE A 148 2.02 0.42 1.28
CA PHE A 148 1.49 0.26 -0.07
C PHE A 148 2.23 1.23 -0.98
N TYR A 149 2.76 0.77 -2.10
CA TYR A 149 3.63 1.61 -2.91
C TYR A 149 3.55 1.31 -4.40
N VAL A 150 3.85 2.32 -5.21
CA VAL A 150 4.07 2.22 -6.65
C VAL A 150 5.56 2.30 -6.93
N ALA A 151 6.08 1.39 -7.74
CA ALA A 151 7.49 1.35 -8.08
C ALA A 151 7.73 0.86 -9.50
N LEU A 152 8.93 1.11 -10.02
CA LEU A 152 9.40 0.48 -11.25
C LEU A 152 9.63 -1.02 -11.03
N ASP A 153 9.48 -1.84 -12.08
CA ASP A 153 9.80 -3.28 -12.01
C ASP A 153 11.31 -3.58 -11.77
N THR A 154 12.15 -2.55 -11.72
CA THR A 154 13.57 -2.66 -11.32
C THR A 154 13.76 -2.88 -9.82
N VAL A 155 12.70 -2.79 -9.00
CA VAL A 155 12.80 -3.11 -7.56
C VAL A 155 13.19 -4.58 -7.32
N PRO A 156 13.95 -4.87 -6.24
CA PRO A 156 14.28 -6.23 -5.85
C PRO A 156 13.05 -7.12 -5.72
N GLU A 157 13.19 -8.38 -6.07
CA GLU A 157 12.11 -9.36 -5.90
C GLU A 157 11.85 -9.60 -4.41
N HIS A 158 10.63 -10.00 -4.07
CA HIS A 158 10.36 -10.48 -2.72
C HIS A 158 11.13 -11.78 -2.49
N ASP A 159 11.92 -11.86 -1.42
CA ASP A 159 12.60 -13.11 -1.08
C ASP A 159 11.57 -14.16 -0.66
N GLU A 160 11.49 -15.24 -1.44
CA GLU A 160 10.49 -16.30 -1.32
C GLU A 160 10.66 -17.12 -0.02
N ARG A 161 11.80 -16.99 0.66
CA ARG A 161 12.07 -17.66 1.95
C ARG A 161 11.37 -16.95 3.11
N PHE A 162 11.04 -15.66 2.98
CA PHE A 162 10.30 -14.94 4.01
C PHE A 162 8.82 -15.24 3.92
N LEU A 163 8.28 -15.79 5.01
CA LEU A 163 6.91 -16.23 5.12
C LEU A 163 6.21 -15.58 6.31
N GLY A 164 4.92 -15.30 6.14
CA GLY A 164 4.09 -14.73 7.21
C GLY A 164 4.09 -13.21 7.25
N TYR A 165 3.32 -12.69 8.20
CA TYR A 165 3.03 -11.27 8.37
C TYR A 165 4.26 -10.50 8.90
N GLY A 166 4.53 -9.30 8.39
CA GLY A 166 5.62 -8.44 8.85
C GLY A 166 7.01 -8.75 8.28
N PHE A 167 7.14 -9.70 7.34
CA PHE A 167 8.40 -10.02 6.64
C PHE A 167 8.24 -10.01 5.12
N THR A 168 7.22 -9.32 4.61
CA THR A 168 6.91 -9.34 3.18
C THR A 168 7.45 -8.10 2.48
N ARG A 169 6.82 -6.95 2.70
CA ARG A 169 7.12 -5.71 1.95
C ARG A 169 8.31 -4.95 2.53
N ASN A 170 8.51 -5.05 3.84
CA ASN A 170 9.64 -4.46 4.54
C ASN A 170 11.02 -4.87 3.98
N THR A 171 11.11 -6.02 3.32
CA THR A 171 12.35 -6.51 2.68
C THR A 171 12.69 -5.78 1.38
N GLN A 172 11.80 -4.94 0.84
CA GLN A 172 12.00 -4.21 -0.42
C GLN A 172 12.15 -2.70 -0.24
N VAL A 173 11.84 -2.18 0.94
CA VAL A 173 11.75 -0.72 1.18
C VAL A 173 13.08 -0.13 1.66
N TYR A 174 14.08 -0.97 1.95
CA TYR A 174 15.41 -0.58 2.44
C TYR A 174 16.54 -1.29 1.69
#